data_AF-A0A7X6Z3A2-F1
#
_entry.id   AF-A0A7X6Z3A2-F1
#
_cell.length_a   1.000
_cell.length_b   1.000
_cell.length_c   1.000
_cell.angle_alpha   90.00
_cell.angle_beta   90.00
_cell.angle_gamma   90.00
#
_symmetry.space_group_name_H-M   'P 1'
#
loop_
_entity.id
_entity.type
_entity.pdbx_description
1 polymer ?
#
loop_
_entity_poly.entity_id
_entity_poly.type
_entity_poly.pdbx_seq_one_letter_code
_entity_poly.pdbx_strand_id
1 'polypeptide(L)'
;MEFAKRAFKGGIHPPENKLTSEKAITEIKDIALVRIPMNMAIGAPCKPTVKKGDHVDIGQIIGEPSGIAVPIHATVSGTVKAVKAEYMGTGEMMMLVDIENDFENTLHESVQPPVVNDYESFVAAVKASGMVGMGGAGFPTHIKMRPPADKKPDTLLVNAMECEPYITSDERQMIEEPKSIITGILTVLKYMEIPKAIIGIEQNKPNGLKSLEEEIARQNAQSQIE
;
A
#
# COMPACT_ATOMS: atom_id res chain seq x y z
N MET A 1 19.89 16.47 -9.97
CA MET A 1 20.08 17.71 -9.15
C MET A 1 21.17 17.44 -8.11
N GLU A 2 22.16 18.30 -7.88
CA GLU A 2 23.14 18.07 -6.79
C GLU A 2 22.58 18.66 -5.47
N PHE A 3 21.91 17.83 -4.67
CA PHE A 3 21.45 18.26 -3.35
C PHE A 3 22.66 18.47 -2.45
N ALA A 4 22.83 19.68 -1.93
CA ALA A 4 23.90 19.99 -0.98
C ALA A 4 23.80 19.02 0.22
N LYS A 5 24.82 18.17 0.41
CA LYS A 5 24.98 17.30 1.58
C LYS A 5 25.24 18.14 2.83
N ARG A 6 24.22 18.86 3.31
CA ARG A 6 24.24 19.43 4.65
C ARG A 6 23.93 18.29 5.61
N ALA A 7 24.95 17.79 6.30
CA ALA A 7 24.75 16.89 7.42
C ALA A 7 23.78 17.58 8.40
N PHE A 8 22.58 17.02 8.55
CA PHE A 8 21.65 17.48 9.57
C PHE A 8 22.30 17.20 10.93
N LYS A 9 22.52 18.24 11.72
CA LYS A 9 23.14 18.09 13.05
C LYS A 9 22.06 17.69 14.04
N GLY A 10 22.01 16.42 14.43
CA GLY A 10 21.07 15.89 15.42
C GLY A 10 20.39 14.60 14.95
N GLY A 11 19.57 14.03 15.84
CA GLY A 11 18.89 12.75 15.60
C GLY A 11 19.40 11.63 16.52
N ILE A 12 18.58 10.59 16.67
CA ILE A 12 19.00 9.32 17.28
C ILE A 12 19.30 8.37 16.12
N HIS A 13 20.43 7.68 16.19
CA HIS A 13 20.86 6.70 15.19
C HIS A 13 20.76 5.29 15.81
N PRO A 14 19.55 4.71 15.87
CA PRO A 14 19.40 3.34 16.35
C PRO A 14 20.13 2.37 15.40
N PRO A 15 20.61 1.22 15.89
CA PRO A 15 21.10 0.17 15.01
C PRO A 15 20.01 -0.23 13.99
N GLU A 16 20.37 -0.31 12.71
CA GLU A 16 19.38 -0.52 11.64
C GLU A 16 18.69 -1.89 11.71
N ASN A 17 19.40 -2.93 12.16
CA ASN A 17 18.87 -4.29 12.33
C ASN A 17 18.09 -4.85 11.12
N LYS A 18 18.54 -4.58 9.89
CA LYS A 18 17.95 -5.05 8.62
C LYS A 18 18.23 -6.53 8.35
N LEU A 19 17.81 -7.41 9.26
CA LEU A 19 18.15 -8.85 9.28
C LEU A 19 17.66 -9.65 8.06
N THR A 20 16.78 -9.06 7.26
CA THR A 20 16.10 -9.69 6.11
C THR A 20 16.43 -9.02 4.78
N SER A 21 17.35 -8.04 4.73
CA SER A 21 17.66 -7.29 3.48
C SER A 21 18.12 -8.20 2.35
N GLU A 22 18.84 -9.28 2.68
CA GLU A 22 19.35 -10.26 1.71
C GLU A 22 18.39 -11.42 1.42
N LYS A 23 17.20 -11.45 2.05
CA LYS A 23 16.24 -12.54 1.88
C LYS A 23 15.17 -12.19 0.86
N ALA A 24 14.99 -13.06 -0.13
CA ALA A 24 13.91 -12.96 -1.11
C ALA A 24 12.53 -12.89 -0.48
N ILE A 25 11.62 -12.18 -1.14
CA ILE A 25 10.21 -12.21 -0.80
C ILE A 25 9.73 -13.65 -1.02
N THR A 26 9.08 -14.20 -0.01
CA THR A 26 8.48 -15.52 -0.07
C THR A 26 7.02 -15.43 0.28
N GLU A 27 6.20 -16.17 -0.45
CA GLU A 27 4.80 -16.35 -0.12
C GLU A 27 4.66 -17.11 1.21
N ILE A 28 3.85 -16.58 2.11
CA ILE A 28 3.44 -17.28 3.33
C ILE A 28 2.21 -18.11 3.00
N LYS A 29 2.33 -19.43 3.15
CA LYS A 29 1.27 -20.40 2.83
C LYS A 29 0.56 -20.87 4.09
N ASP A 30 -0.53 -21.61 3.89
CA ASP A 30 -1.21 -22.39 4.93
C ASP A 30 -1.75 -21.54 6.09
N ILE A 31 -2.16 -20.29 5.81
CA ILE A 31 -2.82 -19.41 6.77
C ILE A 31 -4.27 -19.87 6.94
N ALA A 32 -4.52 -20.70 7.96
CA ALA A 32 -5.84 -21.27 8.25
C ALA A 32 -6.87 -20.27 8.80
N LEU A 33 -6.41 -19.17 9.41
CA LEU A 33 -7.28 -18.15 9.99
C LEU A 33 -6.71 -16.76 9.72
N VAL A 34 -7.50 -15.90 9.10
CA VAL A 34 -7.19 -14.48 8.92
C VAL A 34 -8.06 -13.66 9.86
N ARG A 35 -7.46 -12.68 10.55
CA ARG A 35 -8.15 -11.75 11.43
C ARG A 35 -7.99 -10.34 10.88
N ILE A 36 -9.08 -9.74 10.42
CA ILE A 36 -9.03 -8.44 9.76
C ILE A 36 -9.64 -7.39 10.69
N PRO A 37 -8.84 -6.44 11.22
CA PRO A 37 -9.37 -5.38 12.06
C PRO A 37 -10.07 -4.32 11.22
N MET A 38 -11.14 -3.72 11.73
CA MET A 38 -11.94 -2.76 10.96
C MET A 38 -11.32 -1.36 10.89
N ASN A 39 -10.15 -1.11 11.47
CA ASN A 39 -9.44 0.18 11.44
C ASN A 39 -8.17 0.16 10.56
N MET A 40 -8.27 -0.37 9.34
CA MET A 40 -7.13 -0.42 8.39
C MET A 40 -6.71 0.94 7.81
N ALA A 41 -7.40 2.02 8.18
CA ALA A 41 -7.09 3.39 7.80
C ALA A 41 -7.06 4.31 9.04
N ILE A 42 -6.45 5.50 8.90
CA ILE A 42 -6.32 6.48 10.01
C ILE A 42 -7.66 6.94 10.61
N GLY A 43 -8.76 6.87 9.84
CA GLY A 43 -10.06 7.39 10.26
C GLY A 43 -10.87 6.41 11.09
N ALA A 44 -12.19 6.60 11.05
CA ALA A 44 -13.11 5.79 11.82
C ALA A 44 -13.06 4.31 11.38
N PRO A 45 -13.24 3.36 12.32
CA PRO A 45 -13.38 1.95 11.97
C PRO A 45 -14.54 1.72 11.00
N CYS A 46 -14.34 0.81 10.05
CA CYS A 46 -15.37 0.34 9.14
C CYS A 46 -16.43 -0.46 9.91
N LYS A 47 -17.66 -0.43 9.40
CA LYS A 47 -18.74 -1.29 9.88
C LYS A 47 -18.65 -2.64 9.16
N PRO A 48 -18.56 -3.78 9.87
CA PRO A 48 -18.62 -5.09 9.21
C PRO A 48 -19.91 -5.25 8.39
N THR A 49 -19.79 -5.78 7.18
CA THR A 49 -20.93 -6.07 6.27
C THR A 49 -21.32 -7.55 6.28
N VAL A 50 -20.54 -8.39 6.96
CA VAL A 50 -20.72 -9.83 7.10
C VAL A 50 -21.00 -10.20 8.55
N LYS A 51 -21.47 -11.43 8.78
CA LYS A 51 -21.71 -12.02 10.11
C LYS A 51 -21.15 -13.44 10.18
N LYS A 52 -21.04 -13.97 11.40
CA LYS A 52 -20.63 -15.36 11.64
C LYS A 52 -21.46 -16.34 10.79
N GLY A 53 -20.78 -17.25 10.10
CA GLY A 53 -21.37 -18.29 9.26
C GLY A 53 -21.54 -17.89 7.79
N ASP A 54 -21.35 -16.61 7.45
CA ASP A 54 -21.34 -16.19 6.05
C ASP A 54 -20.09 -16.75 5.34
N HIS A 55 -20.24 -17.13 4.07
CA HIS A 55 -19.12 -17.38 3.18
C HIS A 55 -18.67 -16.06 2.54
N VAL A 56 -17.37 -15.90 2.32
CA VAL A 56 -16.79 -14.74 1.64
C VAL A 56 -15.78 -15.20 0.61
N ASP A 57 -15.72 -14.49 -0.52
CA ASP A 57 -14.72 -14.68 -1.57
C ASP A 57 -13.58 -13.66 -1.44
N ILE A 58 -12.41 -13.97 -2.02
CA ILE A 58 -11.28 -13.04 -2.08
C ILE A 58 -11.71 -11.76 -2.80
N GLY A 59 -11.45 -10.61 -2.16
CA GLY A 59 -11.78 -9.30 -2.69
C GLY A 59 -13.22 -8.85 -2.43
N GLN A 60 -14.06 -9.66 -1.77
CA GLN A 60 -15.39 -9.22 -1.33
C GLN A 60 -15.26 -8.13 -0.25
N ILE A 61 -16.09 -7.07 -0.34
CA ILE A 61 -16.15 -6.03 0.71
C ILE A 61 -16.76 -6.63 1.99
N ILE A 62 -15.98 -6.61 3.06
CA ILE A 62 -16.37 -7.07 4.40
C ILE A 62 -16.47 -5.94 5.43
N GLY A 63 -15.99 -4.74 5.08
CA GLY A 63 -16.06 -3.55 5.92
C GLY A 63 -16.47 -2.31 5.13
N GLU A 64 -17.61 -1.74 5.52
CA GLU A 64 -18.15 -0.50 4.95
C GLU A 64 -17.48 0.72 5.61
N PRO A 65 -16.81 1.59 4.84
CA PRO A 65 -16.08 2.73 5.39
C PRO A 65 -17.00 3.87 5.80
N SER A 66 -16.56 4.64 6.80
CA SER A 66 -17.20 5.91 7.18
C SER A 66 -16.15 7.00 7.38
N GLY A 67 -16.44 8.22 6.93
CA GLY A 67 -15.52 9.35 7.01
C GLY A 67 -14.21 9.12 6.23
N ILE A 68 -13.07 9.30 6.90
CA ILE A 68 -11.71 9.17 6.32
C ILE A 68 -11.29 7.69 6.34
N ALA A 69 -11.95 6.88 5.54
CA ALA A 69 -11.71 5.43 5.44
C ALA A 69 -11.85 4.93 4.00
N VAL A 70 -11.50 3.66 3.80
CA VAL A 70 -11.61 2.92 2.53
C VAL A 70 -12.27 1.57 2.79
N PRO A 71 -12.96 0.97 1.80
CA PRO A 71 -13.53 -0.36 1.98
C PRO A 71 -12.46 -1.38 2.36
N ILE A 72 -12.83 -2.29 3.26
CA ILE A 72 -11.99 -3.41 3.68
C ILE A 72 -12.50 -4.65 2.95
N HIS A 73 -11.58 -5.38 2.33
CA HIS A 73 -11.89 -6.58 1.54
C HIS A 73 -11.40 -7.84 2.24
N ALA A 74 -12.08 -8.96 2.02
CA ALA A 74 -11.59 -10.28 2.42
C ALA A 74 -10.30 -10.61 1.65
N THR A 75 -9.27 -11.03 2.37
CA THR A 75 -7.97 -11.42 1.77
C THR A 75 -7.89 -12.90 1.42
N VAL A 76 -8.84 -13.71 1.89
CA VAL A 76 -8.96 -15.15 1.66
C VAL A 76 -10.43 -15.50 1.40
N SER A 77 -10.69 -16.57 0.66
CA SER A 77 -12.02 -17.19 0.60
C SER A 77 -12.25 -18.06 1.83
N GLY A 78 -13.50 -18.24 2.22
CA GLY A 78 -13.87 -19.16 3.29
C GLY A 78 -15.02 -18.67 4.15
N THR A 79 -15.04 -19.10 5.40
CA THR A 79 -16.19 -18.89 6.30
C THR A 79 -15.86 -17.90 7.41
N VAL A 80 -16.73 -16.91 7.60
CA VAL A 80 -16.62 -15.96 8.71
C VAL A 80 -16.86 -16.70 10.03
N LYS A 81 -15.79 -16.91 10.78
CA LYS A 81 -15.79 -17.61 12.06
C LYS A 81 -16.37 -16.77 13.18
N ALA A 82 -16.07 -15.47 13.17
CA ALA A 82 -16.56 -14.51 14.15
C ALA A 82 -16.51 -13.08 13.62
N VAL A 83 -17.44 -12.25 14.12
CA VAL A 83 -17.36 -10.79 14.07
C VAL A 83 -17.48 -10.32 15.52
N LYS A 84 -16.38 -9.84 16.09
CA LYS A 84 -16.30 -9.56 17.54
C LYS A 84 -15.28 -8.46 17.87
N ALA A 85 -15.50 -7.82 19.01
CA ALA A 85 -14.57 -6.84 19.55
C ALA A 85 -13.49 -7.55 20.38
N GLU A 86 -12.21 -7.24 20.15
CA GLU A 86 -11.08 -7.71 20.97
C GLU A 86 -10.04 -6.60 21.16
N TYR A 87 -9.20 -6.75 22.20
CA TYR A 87 -8.05 -5.88 22.39
C TYR A 87 -6.96 -6.21 21.37
N MET A 88 -6.52 -5.20 20.63
CA MET A 88 -5.38 -5.29 19.73
C MET A 88 -4.06 -5.12 20.49
N GLY A 89 -2.94 -5.43 19.85
CA GLY A 89 -1.60 -5.17 20.42
C GLY A 89 -1.33 -3.69 20.74
N THR A 90 -2.14 -2.77 20.20
CA THR A 90 -2.13 -1.34 20.53
C THR A 90 -2.78 -1.03 21.88
N GLY A 91 -3.48 -1.98 22.51
CA GLY A 91 -4.26 -1.78 23.72
C GLY A 91 -5.67 -1.24 23.48
N GLU A 92 -6.06 -1.01 22.22
CA GLU A 92 -7.40 -0.52 21.86
C GLU A 92 -8.35 -1.70 21.57
N MET A 93 -9.62 -1.56 21.97
CA MET A 93 -10.69 -2.46 21.54
C MET A 93 -11.02 -2.20 20.09
N MET A 94 -10.96 -3.24 19.26
CA MET A 94 -11.23 -3.16 17.83
C MET A 94 -12.23 -4.23 17.41
N MET A 95 -13.10 -3.90 16.47
CA MET A 95 -13.94 -4.88 15.80
C MET A 95 -13.10 -5.65 14.78
N LEU A 96 -13.14 -6.98 14.84
CA LEU A 96 -12.46 -7.86 13.89
C LEU A 96 -13.45 -8.75 13.16
N VAL A 97 -13.11 -9.07 11.91
CA VAL A 97 -13.71 -10.17 11.15
C VAL A 97 -12.68 -11.29 11.06
N ASP A 98 -12.99 -12.41 11.72
CA ASP A 98 -12.17 -13.64 11.68
C ASP A 98 -12.71 -14.53 10.54
N ILE A 99 -11.88 -14.86 9.56
CA ILE A 99 -12.22 -15.70 8.40
C ILE A 99 -11.38 -16.98 8.46
N GLU A 100 -12.05 -18.12 8.56
CA GLU A 100 -11.43 -19.44 8.39
C GLU A 100 -11.24 -19.70 6.90
N ASN A 101 -9.99 -19.88 6.49
CA ASN A 101 -9.60 -20.03 5.09
C ASN A 101 -9.98 -21.42 4.59
N ASP A 102 -10.67 -21.50 3.45
CA ASP A 102 -11.02 -22.77 2.79
C ASP A 102 -9.95 -23.26 1.81
N PHE A 103 -8.96 -22.41 1.51
CA PHE A 103 -7.88 -22.64 0.55
C PHE A 103 -8.35 -22.84 -0.90
N GLU A 104 -9.61 -22.51 -1.22
CA GLU A 104 -10.15 -22.59 -2.58
C GLU A 104 -9.68 -21.41 -3.45
N ASN A 105 -9.33 -20.28 -2.81
CA ASN A 105 -8.91 -19.04 -3.46
C ASN A 105 -9.94 -18.51 -4.48
N THR A 106 -11.22 -18.65 -4.16
CA THR A 106 -12.31 -18.17 -5.01
C THR A 106 -12.31 -16.64 -5.03
N LEU A 107 -12.22 -16.05 -6.22
CA LEU A 107 -12.29 -14.60 -6.42
C LEU A 107 -13.76 -14.15 -6.46
N HIS A 108 -14.08 -13.08 -5.73
CA HIS A 108 -15.40 -12.47 -5.78
C HIS A 108 -15.65 -11.90 -7.19
N GLU A 109 -16.89 -11.98 -7.69
CA GLU A 109 -17.24 -11.54 -9.05
C GLU A 109 -16.90 -10.05 -9.33
N SER A 110 -16.87 -9.23 -8.28
CA SER A 110 -16.52 -7.81 -8.37
C SER A 110 -15.04 -7.54 -8.57
N VAL A 111 -14.16 -8.54 -8.42
CA VAL A 111 -12.73 -8.40 -8.64
C VAL A 111 -12.46 -8.40 -10.15
N GLN A 112 -12.52 -7.22 -10.73
CA GLN A 112 -12.28 -6.99 -12.16
C GLN A 112 -11.32 -5.81 -12.34
N PRO A 113 -10.51 -5.78 -13.42
CA PRO A 113 -9.73 -4.61 -13.76
C PRO A 113 -10.64 -3.37 -13.88
N PRO A 114 -10.32 -2.26 -13.21
CA PRO A 114 -11.17 -1.08 -13.25
C PRO A 114 -11.14 -0.43 -14.64
N VAL A 115 -12.28 0.08 -15.09
CA VAL A 115 -12.35 0.93 -16.28
C VAL A 115 -11.96 2.35 -15.88
N VAL A 116 -10.78 2.80 -16.33
CA VAL A 116 -10.23 4.11 -16.00
C VAL A 116 -10.03 4.91 -17.29
N ASN A 117 -10.81 5.98 -17.45
CA ASN A 117 -10.81 6.82 -18.65
C ASN A 117 -10.31 8.24 -18.36
N ASP A 118 -10.35 8.67 -17.10
CA ASP A 118 -10.06 10.03 -16.66
C ASP A 118 -9.58 10.04 -15.19
N TYR A 119 -9.27 11.24 -14.70
CA TYR A 119 -8.83 11.45 -13.32
C TYR A 119 -9.87 10.98 -12.28
N GLU A 120 -11.16 11.24 -12.50
CA GLU A 120 -12.21 10.90 -11.53
C GLU A 120 -12.43 9.39 -11.43
N SER A 121 -12.48 8.68 -12.57
CA SER A 121 -12.53 7.22 -12.60
C SER A 121 -11.26 6.58 -12.02
N PHE A 122 -10.09 7.20 -12.19
CA PHE A 122 -8.85 6.76 -11.55
C PHE A 122 -8.92 6.87 -10.02
N VAL A 123 -9.30 8.04 -9.49
CA VAL A 123 -9.43 8.23 -8.04
C VAL A 123 -10.52 7.33 -7.45
N ALA A 124 -11.62 7.12 -8.18
CA ALA A 124 -12.67 6.19 -7.79
C ALA A 124 -12.15 4.75 -7.73
N ALA A 125 -11.36 4.29 -8.71
CA ALA A 125 -10.75 2.96 -8.71
C ALA A 125 -9.78 2.79 -7.53
N VAL A 126 -8.96 3.79 -7.23
CA VAL A 126 -8.03 3.77 -6.07
C VAL A 126 -8.79 3.75 -4.74
N LYS A 127 -9.94 4.42 -4.66
CA LYS A 127 -10.81 4.33 -3.47
C LYS A 127 -11.43 2.95 -3.35
N ALA A 128 -11.97 2.42 -4.45
CA ALA A 128 -12.67 1.13 -4.48
C ALA A 128 -11.73 -0.03 -4.14
N SER A 129 -10.44 0.05 -4.48
CA SER A 129 -9.47 -1.00 -4.16
C SER A 129 -9.14 -1.12 -2.67
N GLY A 130 -9.57 -0.19 -1.82
CA GLY A 130 -9.21 -0.20 -0.39
C GLY A 130 -7.79 0.34 -0.12
N MET A 131 -7.17 1.05 -1.06
CA MET A 131 -5.76 1.44 -0.94
C MET A 131 -5.54 2.56 0.08
N VAL A 132 -4.60 2.34 0.99
CA VAL A 132 -4.09 3.30 1.96
C VAL A 132 -2.59 3.53 1.79
N GLY A 133 -2.07 4.61 2.38
CA GLY A 133 -0.64 4.87 2.42
C GLY A 133 0.09 3.89 3.34
N MET A 134 1.06 3.17 2.79
CA MET A 134 1.81 2.12 3.50
C MET A 134 3.01 2.62 4.33
N GLY A 135 3.29 3.93 4.35
CA GLY A 135 4.36 4.52 5.17
C GLY A 135 4.05 4.65 6.67
N GLY A 136 3.01 3.97 7.17
CA GLY A 136 2.63 4.00 8.59
C GLY A 136 1.15 4.28 8.80
N ALA A 137 0.76 5.56 8.87
CA ALA A 137 -0.55 5.99 9.38
C ALA A 137 -1.80 5.46 8.63
N GLY A 138 -1.67 4.80 7.48
CA GLY A 138 -2.83 4.26 6.75
C GLY A 138 -3.76 5.34 6.20
N PHE A 139 -3.23 6.50 5.80
CA PHE A 139 -4.05 7.57 5.24
C PHE A 139 -4.59 7.17 3.86
N PRO A 140 -5.91 7.26 3.59
CA PRO A 140 -6.51 6.84 2.32
C PRO A 140 -5.83 7.46 1.08
N THR A 141 -5.36 6.61 0.16
CA THR A 141 -4.56 7.09 -0.98
C THR A 141 -5.38 7.98 -1.92
N HIS A 142 -6.66 7.66 -2.12
CA HIS A 142 -7.56 8.47 -2.95
C HIS A 142 -7.74 9.91 -2.45
N ILE A 143 -7.58 10.17 -1.15
CA ILE A 143 -7.64 11.53 -0.59
C ILE A 143 -6.35 12.29 -0.92
N LYS A 144 -5.18 11.63 -0.87
CA LYS A 144 -3.90 12.24 -1.28
C LYS A 144 -3.89 12.64 -2.75
N MET A 145 -4.66 11.93 -3.57
CA MET A 145 -4.80 12.20 -5.01
C MET A 145 -5.68 13.42 -5.31
N ARG A 146 -6.31 14.04 -4.30
CA ARG A 146 -7.15 15.25 -4.45
C ARG A 146 -6.44 16.47 -3.84
N PRO A 147 -5.50 17.11 -4.56
CA PRO A 147 -4.90 18.35 -4.10
C PRO A 147 -5.96 19.46 -3.97
N PRO A 148 -5.68 20.55 -3.24
CA PRO A 148 -6.54 21.72 -3.22
C PRO A 148 -6.82 22.22 -4.65
N ALA A 149 -8.03 22.73 -4.91
CA ALA A 149 -8.48 23.08 -6.26
C ALA A 149 -7.61 24.16 -6.95
N ASP A 150 -6.90 24.99 -6.17
CA ASP A 150 -5.99 26.03 -6.64
C ASP A 150 -4.54 25.55 -6.80
N LYS A 151 -4.27 24.25 -6.58
CA LYS A 151 -2.93 23.66 -6.63
C LYS A 151 -2.86 22.55 -7.68
N LYS A 152 -1.91 22.70 -8.60
CA LYS A 152 -1.50 21.63 -9.50
C LYS A 152 -0.11 21.13 -9.08
N PRO A 153 0.04 19.87 -8.66
CA PRO A 153 1.35 19.32 -8.33
C PRO A 153 2.25 19.29 -9.58
N ASP A 154 3.48 19.77 -9.45
CA ASP A 154 4.48 19.71 -10.52
C ASP A 154 5.43 18.49 -10.38
N THR A 155 5.44 17.85 -9.22
CA THR A 155 6.37 16.78 -8.90
C THR A 155 5.72 15.77 -7.97
N LEU A 156 5.80 14.49 -8.33
CA LEU A 156 5.48 13.37 -7.44
C LEU A 156 6.73 12.97 -6.66
N LEU A 157 6.71 13.09 -5.34
CA LEU A 157 7.80 12.58 -4.50
C LEU A 157 7.48 11.17 -4.03
N VAL A 158 8.32 10.20 -4.40
CA VAL A 158 8.23 8.80 -3.99
C VAL A 158 9.26 8.57 -2.88
N ASN A 159 8.78 8.22 -1.69
CA ASN A 159 9.66 7.84 -0.59
C ASN A 159 10.04 6.36 -0.72
N ALA A 160 11.33 6.10 -0.97
CA ALA A 160 11.93 4.77 -1.00
C ALA A 160 13.14 4.68 -0.04
N MET A 161 13.11 5.49 1.04
CA MET A 161 14.23 5.60 1.98
C MET A 161 14.26 4.45 3.00
N GLU A 162 13.11 4.09 3.58
CA GLU A 162 12.99 3.02 4.60
C GLU A 162 14.02 3.12 5.74
N CYS A 163 13.89 4.18 6.56
CA CYS A 163 14.84 4.49 7.62
C CYS A 163 14.52 3.78 8.95
N GLU A 164 13.34 3.15 9.08
CA GLU A 164 12.94 2.41 10.26
C GLU A 164 13.79 1.15 10.46
N PRO A 165 14.27 0.88 11.70
CA PRO A 165 14.94 -0.38 11.99
C PRO A 165 14.06 -1.59 11.68
N TYR A 166 14.69 -2.71 11.33
CA TYR A 166 14.06 -4.02 11.02
C TYR A 166 13.17 -4.09 9.76
N ILE A 167 12.61 -3.00 9.27
CA ILE A 167 11.82 -3.01 8.03
C ILE A 167 12.77 -3.19 6.84
N THR A 168 12.45 -4.09 5.91
CA THR A 168 13.20 -4.29 4.66
C THR A 168 12.27 -4.39 3.45
N SER A 169 10.99 -4.08 3.62
CA SER A 169 9.96 -4.28 2.60
C SER A 169 10.20 -3.45 1.34
N ASP A 170 10.57 -2.18 1.48
CA ASP A 170 10.70 -1.27 0.35
C ASP A 170 11.94 -1.62 -0.46
N GLU A 171 13.04 -1.96 0.22
CA GLU A 171 14.26 -2.44 -0.44
C GLU A 171 13.99 -3.71 -1.25
N ARG A 172 13.31 -4.71 -0.65
CA ARG A 172 12.97 -5.95 -1.36
C ARG A 172 12.01 -5.72 -2.53
N GLN A 173 11.02 -4.83 -2.37
CA GLN A 173 10.10 -4.47 -3.45
C GLN A 173 10.82 -3.77 -4.62
N MET A 174 11.78 -2.87 -4.35
CA MET A 174 12.60 -2.25 -5.40
C MET A 174 13.41 -3.28 -6.20
N ILE A 175 13.94 -4.31 -5.53
CA ILE A 175 14.76 -5.34 -6.16
C ILE A 175 13.92 -6.32 -6.98
N GLU A 176 12.79 -6.78 -6.42
CA GLU A 176 12.02 -7.92 -6.95
C GLU A 176 10.83 -7.48 -7.82
N GLU A 177 10.24 -6.31 -7.53
CA GLU A 177 9.03 -5.80 -8.20
C GLU A 177 9.23 -4.38 -8.81
N PRO A 178 10.38 -4.04 -9.42
CA PRO A 178 10.62 -2.69 -9.93
C PRO A 178 9.60 -2.28 -11.01
N LYS A 179 9.15 -3.24 -11.83
CA LYS A 179 8.15 -3.01 -12.87
C LYS A 179 6.83 -2.47 -12.28
N SER A 180 6.36 -3.07 -11.19
CA SER A 180 5.13 -2.68 -10.53
C SER A 180 5.24 -1.25 -9.95
N ILE A 181 6.40 -0.92 -9.36
CA ILE A 181 6.70 0.40 -8.83
C ILE A 181 6.70 1.45 -9.94
N ILE A 182 7.50 1.26 -11.00
CA ILE A 182 7.60 2.22 -12.11
C ILE A 182 6.26 2.38 -12.83
N THR A 183 5.53 1.29 -13.07
CA THR A 183 4.19 1.34 -13.67
C THR A 183 3.22 2.15 -12.79
N GLY A 184 3.27 1.96 -11.46
CA GLY A 184 2.46 2.73 -10.52
C GLY A 184 2.77 4.22 -10.56
N ILE A 185 4.06 4.59 -10.57
CA ILE A 185 4.51 5.98 -10.69
C ILE A 185 3.97 6.61 -11.99
N LEU A 186 4.21 5.97 -13.13
CA LEU A 186 3.76 6.46 -14.44
C LEU A 186 2.23 6.58 -14.52
N THR A 187 1.50 5.66 -13.89
CA THR A 187 0.04 5.71 -13.79
C THR A 187 -0.44 6.95 -13.04
N VAL A 188 0.19 7.26 -11.89
CA VAL A 188 -0.11 8.46 -11.12
C VAL A 188 0.23 9.72 -11.93
N LEU A 189 1.41 9.79 -12.55
CA LEU A 189 1.82 10.92 -13.39
C LEU A 189 0.80 11.19 -14.51
N LYS A 190 0.37 10.13 -15.20
CA LYS A 190 -0.61 10.20 -16.28
C LYS A 190 -1.95 10.77 -15.81
N TYR A 191 -2.59 10.16 -14.82
CA TYR A 191 -3.96 10.52 -14.46
C TYR A 191 -4.06 11.77 -13.59
N MET A 192 -2.99 12.13 -12.89
CA MET A 192 -2.93 13.39 -12.12
C MET A 192 -2.28 14.54 -12.90
N GLU A 193 -1.87 14.30 -14.15
CA GLU A 193 -1.16 15.27 -15.01
C GLU A 193 0.07 15.89 -14.34
N ILE A 194 0.82 15.08 -13.57
CA ILE A 194 2.05 15.50 -12.92
C ILE A 194 3.20 15.26 -13.91
N PRO A 195 4.02 16.26 -14.22
CA PRO A 195 4.99 16.15 -15.30
C PRO A 195 6.18 15.23 -14.96
N LYS A 196 6.53 15.09 -13.68
CA LYS A 196 7.68 14.26 -13.26
C LYS A 196 7.54 13.66 -11.86
N ALA A 197 8.30 12.62 -11.60
CA ALA A 197 8.51 12.02 -10.28
C ALA A 197 9.98 12.12 -9.85
N ILE A 198 10.20 12.15 -8.54
CA ILE A 198 11.51 12.00 -7.90
C ILE A 198 11.43 10.81 -6.94
N ILE A 199 12.34 9.84 -7.05
CA ILE A 199 12.44 8.71 -6.13
C ILE A 199 13.56 8.98 -5.11
N GLY A 200 13.18 9.20 -3.84
CA GLY A 200 14.13 9.38 -2.76
C GLY A 200 14.59 8.05 -2.20
N ILE A 201 15.83 7.65 -2.49
CA ILE A 201 16.47 6.41 -2.00
C ILE A 201 17.70 6.71 -1.15
N GLU A 202 17.95 5.90 -0.12
CA GLU A 202 19.16 5.98 0.69
C GLU A 202 20.38 5.34 -0.01
N GLN A 203 21.57 5.88 0.25
CA GLN A 203 22.83 5.41 -0.36
C GLN A 203 23.21 3.97 0.02
N ASN A 204 22.66 3.45 1.12
CA ASN A 204 22.89 2.08 1.59
C ASN A 204 22.05 1.03 0.84
N LYS A 205 21.24 1.42 -0.17
CA LYS A 205 20.39 0.51 -0.96
C LYS A 205 20.81 0.44 -2.45
N PRO A 206 22.07 0.10 -2.77
CA PRO A 206 22.58 0.16 -4.14
C PRO A 206 21.88 -0.83 -5.09
N ASN A 207 21.43 -1.98 -4.59
CA ASN A 207 20.72 -2.96 -5.41
C ASN A 207 19.32 -2.46 -5.80
N GLY A 208 18.59 -1.84 -4.87
CA GLY A 208 17.30 -1.21 -5.14
C GLY A 208 17.43 -0.07 -6.16
N LEU A 209 18.44 0.79 -6.00
CA LEU A 209 18.73 1.87 -6.97
C LEU A 209 18.93 1.30 -8.38
N LYS A 210 19.82 0.31 -8.50
CA LYS A 210 20.15 -0.29 -9.79
C LYS A 210 18.91 -0.92 -10.45
N SER A 211 18.11 -1.68 -9.71
CA SER A 211 16.89 -2.31 -10.26
C SER A 211 15.88 -1.28 -10.75
N LEU A 212 15.71 -0.16 -10.04
CA LEU A 212 14.85 0.92 -10.48
C LEU A 212 15.40 1.64 -11.72
N GLU A 213 16.69 1.97 -11.76
CA GLU A 213 17.33 2.60 -12.92
C GLU A 213 17.18 1.75 -14.20
N GLU A 214 17.42 0.44 -14.09
CA GLU A 214 17.26 -0.51 -15.19
C GLU A 214 15.79 -0.57 -15.68
N GLU A 215 14.82 -0.55 -14.77
CA GLU A 215 13.41 -0.60 -15.13
C GLU A 215 12.90 0.74 -15.69
N ILE A 216 13.36 1.88 -15.15
CA ILE A 216 13.09 3.21 -15.73
C ILE A 216 13.58 3.23 -17.18
N ALA A 217 14.78 2.70 -17.44
CA ALA A 217 15.31 2.62 -18.79
C ALA A 217 14.50 1.68 -19.69
N ARG A 218 14.10 0.52 -19.18
CA ARG A 218 13.28 -0.46 -19.91
C ARG A 218 11.92 0.11 -20.34
N GLN A 219 11.30 0.95 -19.50
CA GLN A 219 10.02 1.59 -19.79
C GLN A 219 10.16 2.95 -20.50
N ASN A 220 11.39 3.38 -20.85
CA ASN A 220 11.69 4.68 -21.46
C ASN A 220 11.18 5.88 -20.63
N ALA A 221 11.27 5.78 -19.31
CA ALA A 221 10.73 6.75 -18.35
C ALA A 221 11.75 7.78 -17.85
N GLN A 222 12.98 7.82 -18.38
CA GLN A 222 14.07 8.69 -17.92
C GLN A 222 13.75 10.20 -18.04
N SER A 223 12.83 10.59 -18.92
CA SER A 223 12.39 11.99 -19.06
C SER A 223 11.40 12.41 -17.98
N GLN A 224 10.80 11.45 -17.28
CA GLN A 224 9.72 11.66 -16.32
C GLN A 224 10.11 11.29 -14.88
N ILE A 225 11.12 10.44 -14.67
CA ILE A 225 11.50 9.95 -13.34
C ILE A 225 12.98 10.27 -13.11
N GLU A 226 13.24 11.00 -12.02
CA GLU A 226 14.58 11.29 -11.48
C GLU A 226 14.84 10.48 -10.20
#